data_AF-A0A836BYZ8-F1
#
_entry.id   AF-A0A836BYZ8-F1
#
_cell.length_a   1.000
_cell.length_b   1.000
_cell.length_c   1.000
_cell.angle_alpha   90.00
_cell.angle_beta   90.00
_cell.angle_gamma   90.00
#
_symmetry.space_group_name_H-M   'P 1'
#
loop_
_entity.id
_entity.type
_entity.pdbx_description
1 polymer ?
#
loop_
_entity_poly.entity_id
_entity_poly.type
_entity_poly.pdbx_seq_one_letter_code
_entity_poly.pdbx_strand_id
1 'polypeptide(L)'
;MDRPDKAEHQVKAMSAIDDDATLTQLATAWVGQALGGAKVQEAAYVYQELGEKYNYTAALYNGRAVCYMKMGRWEDADHDLQEAFNKDAKDPDTLSNLITVGLHLGKNVARYQTQLKMVAPKHPNSKRLEAADEAFARAAASIA
;
A
#
# COMPACT_ATOMS: atom_id res chain seq x y z
N MET A 1 -0.42 -6.35 16.88
CA MET A 1 0.50 -5.61 17.77
C MET A 1 0.84 -4.35 17.02
N ASP A 2 0.17 -3.25 17.34
CA ASP A 2 0.23 -2.00 16.56
C ASP A 2 0.76 -0.90 17.47
N ARG A 3 2.07 -0.68 17.44
CA ARG A 3 2.81 0.22 18.36
C ARG A 3 3.68 1.22 17.59
N PRO A 4 3.05 2.18 16.87
CA PRO A 4 3.78 3.18 16.09
C PRO A 4 4.67 4.08 16.96
N ASP A 5 4.31 4.25 18.23
CA ASP A 5 5.10 4.98 19.24
C ASP A 5 6.49 4.39 19.46
N LYS A 6 6.59 3.05 19.53
CA LYS A 6 7.88 2.36 19.67
C LYS A 6 8.69 2.41 18.38
N ALA A 7 8.01 2.32 17.24
CA ALA A 7 8.67 2.39 15.94
C ALA A 7 9.29 3.77 15.70
N GLU A 8 8.60 4.85 16.10
CA GLU A 8 9.14 6.21 16.01
C GLU A 8 10.42 6.38 16.85
N HIS A 9 10.47 5.80 18.06
CA HIS A 9 11.68 5.84 18.88
C HIS A 9 12.86 5.13 18.19
N GLN A 10 12.62 4.00 17.52
CA GLN A 10 13.68 3.28 16.80
C GLN A 10 14.16 4.07 15.58
N VAL A 11 13.25 4.66 14.81
CA VAL A 11 13.63 5.51 13.67
C VAL A 11 14.47 6.70 14.13
N LYS A 12 14.12 7.35 15.25
CA LYS A 12 14.93 8.44 15.83
C LYS A 12 16.35 7.98 16.18
N ALA A 13 16.50 6.78 16.74
CA ALA A 13 17.80 6.21 17.03
C ALA A 13 18.61 5.91 15.76
N MET A 14 17.96 5.45 14.69
CA MET A 14 18.60 5.23 13.39
C MET A 14 19.05 6.54 12.75
N SER A 15 18.18 7.56 12.74
CA SER A 15 18.50 8.90 12.22
C SER A 15 19.62 9.60 12.98
N ALA A 16 19.79 9.32 14.27
CA ALA A 16 20.92 9.85 15.04
C ALA A 16 22.27 9.23 14.64
N ILE A 17 22.26 8.05 13.99
CA ILE A 17 23.46 7.38 13.49
C ILE A 17 23.74 7.81 12.05
N ASP A 18 22.74 7.71 11.18
CA ASP A 18 22.81 8.07 9.76
C ASP A 18 21.38 8.28 9.22
N ASP A 19 21.02 9.53 8.95
CA ASP A 19 19.72 9.94 8.41
C ASP A 19 19.62 9.79 6.89
N ASP A 20 20.76 9.83 6.19
CA ASP A 20 20.87 9.66 4.73
C ASP A 20 20.90 8.18 4.30
N ALA A 21 21.14 7.25 5.23
CA ALA A 21 21.07 5.82 4.97
C ALA A 21 19.69 5.44 4.40
N THR A 22 19.68 4.74 3.27
CA THR A 22 18.45 4.29 2.60
C THR A 22 17.55 3.46 3.52
N LEU A 23 18.14 2.68 4.44
CA LEU A 23 17.41 1.92 5.45
C LEU A 23 16.68 2.85 6.44
N THR A 24 17.33 3.91 6.90
CA THR A 24 16.74 4.91 7.80
C THR A 24 15.63 5.68 7.10
N GLN A 25 15.83 6.08 5.83
CA GLN A 25 14.83 6.74 5.02
C GLN A 25 13.58 5.86 4.84
N LEU A 26 13.74 4.59 4.45
CA LEU A 26 12.62 3.65 4.31
C LEU A 26 11.88 3.41 5.63
N ALA A 27 12.60 3.22 6.73
CA ALA A 27 12.00 3.07 8.06
C ALA A 27 11.20 4.32 8.45
N THR A 28 11.71 5.51 8.16
CA THR A 28 11.02 6.79 8.36
C THR A 28 9.73 6.85 7.56
N ALA A 29 9.75 6.43 6.29
CA ALA A 29 8.56 6.42 5.44
C ALA A 29 7.48 5.45 5.96
N TRP A 30 7.84 4.25 6.40
CA TRP A 30 6.89 3.28 6.96
C TRP A 30 6.25 3.78 8.26
N VAL A 31 7.05 4.38 9.15
CA VAL A 31 6.52 4.98 10.39
C VAL A 31 5.62 6.17 10.06
N GLY A 32 6.01 7.01 9.09
CA GLY A 32 5.19 8.15 8.67
C GLY A 32 3.83 7.74 8.11
N GLN A 33 3.78 6.66 7.32
CA GLN A 33 2.52 6.08 6.84
C GLN A 33 1.62 5.55 7.97
N ALA A 34 2.23 4.97 9.02
CA ALA A 34 1.50 4.46 10.18
C ALA A 34 0.96 5.58 11.08
N LEU A 35 1.72 6.68 11.24
CA LEU A 35 1.32 7.82 12.06
C LEU A 35 0.21 8.66 11.42
N GLY A 36 0.16 8.74 10.09
CA GLY A 36 -0.89 9.49 9.40
C GLY A 36 -0.65 11.00 9.38
N GLY A 37 -1.66 11.76 8.92
CA GLY A 37 -1.59 13.22 8.84
C GLY A 37 -0.46 13.74 7.95
N ALA A 38 0.22 14.80 8.39
CA ALA A 38 1.34 15.41 7.64
C ALA A 38 2.50 14.44 7.38
N LYS A 39 2.68 13.42 8.22
CA LYS A 39 3.74 12.41 8.09
C LYS A 39 3.59 11.52 6.87
N VAL A 40 2.38 11.40 6.33
CA VAL A 40 2.15 10.67 5.07
C VAL A 40 2.76 11.42 3.89
N GLN A 41 2.75 12.76 3.94
CA GLN A 41 3.35 13.58 2.87
C GLN A 41 4.86 13.54 2.91
N GLU A 42 5.44 13.63 4.11
CA GLU A 42 6.88 13.39 4.29
C GLU A 42 7.28 12.00 3.77
N ALA A 43 6.52 10.95 4.10
CA ALA A 43 6.78 9.60 3.60
C ALA A 43 6.70 9.51 2.07
N ALA A 44 5.75 10.20 1.42
CA ALA A 44 5.64 10.24 -0.04
C ALA A 44 6.90 10.85 -0.70
N TYR A 45 7.43 11.93 -0.13
CA TYR A 45 8.66 12.56 -0.61
C TYR A 45 9.86 11.63 -0.48
N VAL A 46 9.98 10.88 0.63
CA VAL A 46 11.06 9.90 0.79
C VAL A 46 11.02 8.85 -0.33
N TYR A 47 9.85 8.29 -0.66
CA TYR A 47 9.76 7.33 -1.78
C TYR A 47 10.09 7.97 -3.13
N GLN A 48 9.69 9.22 -3.34
CA GLN A 48 10.01 9.96 -4.55
C GLN A 48 11.52 10.17 -4.70
N GLU A 49 12.19 10.67 -3.66
CA GLU A 49 13.64 10.91 -3.67
C GLU A 49 14.43 9.61 -3.89
N LEU A 50 14.04 8.52 -3.22
CA LEU A 50 14.65 7.21 -3.42
C LEU A 50 14.44 6.69 -4.85
N GLY A 51 13.26 6.89 -5.42
CA GLY A 51 12.95 6.51 -6.80
C GLY A 51 13.70 7.35 -7.85
N GLU A 52 13.87 8.64 -7.62
CA GLU A 52 14.66 9.54 -8.48
C GLU A 52 16.16 9.24 -8.40
N LYS A 53 16.67 8.91 -7.20
CA LYS A 53 18.09 8.64 -6.96
C LYS A 53 18.54 7.26 -7.45
N TYR A 54 17.71 6.24 -7.28
CA TYR A 54 18.08 4.83 -7.52
C TYR A 54 17.25 4.11 -8.59
N ASN A 55 16.39 4.84 -9.31
CA ASN A 55 15.32 4.34 -10.17
C ASN A 55 14.15 3.74 -9.41
N TYR A 56 12.95 3.97 -9.94
CA TYR A 56 11.73 3.43 -9.38
C TYR A 56 11.64 1.92 -9.54
N THR A 57 11.38 1.24 -8.42
CA THR A 57 10.99 -0.17 -8.35
C THR A 57 9.48 -0.28 -8.12
N ALA A 58 8.90 -1.46 -8.36
CA ALA A 58 7.49 -1.70 -8.03
C ALA A 58 7.20 -1.41 -6.54
N ALA A 59 8.12 -1.76 -5.63
CA ALA A 59 7.96 -1.49 -4.20
C ALA A 59 7.94 0.01 -3.87
N LEU A 60 8.79 0.82 -4.51
CA LEU A 60 8.81 2.27 -4.30
C LEU A 60 7.52 2.93 -4.81
N TYR A 61 7.02 2.51 -5.99
CA TYR A 61 5.73 2.99 -6.49
C TYR A 61 4.58 2.59 -5.58
N ASN A 62 4.54 1.35 -5.09
CA ASN A 62 3.53 0.93 -4.10
C ASN A 62 3.59 1.75 -2.82
N GLY A 63 4.78 1.97 -2.28
CA GLY A 63 4.98 2.79 -1.08
C GLY A 63 4.43 4.20 -1.25
N ARG A 64 4.73 4.84 -2.39
CA ARG A 64 4.23 6.19 -2.70
C ARG A 64 2.73 6.21 -2.99
N ALA A 65 2.20 5.23 -3.73
CA ALA A 65 0.78 5.09 -4.00
C ALA A 65 -0.03 4.95 -2.71
N VAL A 66 0.43 4.14 -1.73
CA VAL A 66 -0.23 4.01 -0.43
C VAL A 66 -0.24 5.35 0.32
N CYS A 67 0.81 6.17 0.21
CA CYS A 67 0.80 7.52 0.76
C CYS A 67 -0.29 8.38 0.09
N TYR A 68 -0.39 8.37 -1.24
CA TYR A 68 -1.42 9.12 -1.96
C TYR A 68 -2.85 8.65 -1.63
N MET A 69 -3.06 7.34 -1.51
CA MET A 69 -4.34 6.77 -1.04
C MET A 69 -4.72 7.29 0.34
N LYS A 70 -3.76 7.34 1.29
CA LYS A 70 -3.98 7.88 2.64
C LYS A 70 -4.28 9.38 2.64
N MET A 71 -3.86 10.12 1.62
CA MET A 71 -4.21 11.54 1.42
C MET A 71 -5.53 11.74 0.68
N GLY A 72 -6.18 10.68 0.19
CA GLY A 72 -7.36 10.77 -0.66
C GLY A 72 -7.06 11.17 -2.11
N ARG A 73 -5.79 11.13 -2.53
CA ARG A 73 -5.33 11.42 -3.90
C ARG A 73 -5.36 10.14 -4.74
N TRP A 74 -6.56 9.70 -5.11
CA TRP A 74 -6.76 8.38 -5.72
C TRP A 74 -6.24 8.28 -7.15
N GLU A 75 -6.31 9.37 -7.91
CA GLU A 75 -5.84 9.45 -9.30
C GLU A 75 -4.30 9.34 -9.37
N ASP A 76 -3.60 10.02 -8.46
CA ASP A 76 -2.14 9.95 -8.36
C ASP A 76 -1.68 8.56 -7.93
N ALA A 77 -2.41 7.94 -6.99
CA ALA A 77 -2.18 6.55 -6.59
C ALA A 77 -2.39 5.58 -7.76
N ASP A 78 -3.45 5.75 -8.56
CA ASP A 78 -3.71 4.91 -9.72
C ASP A 78 -2.57 4.98 -10.73
N HIS A 79 -2.06 6.18 -11.02
CA HIS A 79 -0.93 6.37 -11.93
C HIS A 79 0.32 5.60 -11.45
N ASP A 80 0.71 5.78 -10.19
CA ASP A 80 1.87 5.07 -9.61
C ASP A 80 1.69 3.55 -9.64
N LEU A 81 0.48 3.06 -9.39
CA LEU A 81 0.20 1.62 -9.39
C LEU A 81 0.19 1.02 -10.80
N GLN A 82 -0.19 1.79 -11.84
CA GLN A 82 -0.02 1.34 -13.22
C GLN A 82 1.47 1.21 -13.57
N GLU A 83 2.32 2.15 -13.14
CA GLU A 83 3.77 2.05 -13.32
C GLU A 83 4.38 0.86 -12.54
N ALA A 84 3.90 0.60 -11.32
CA ALA A 84 4.27 -0.59 -10.55
C ALA A 84 3.88 -1.88 -11.29
N PHE A 85 2.66 -1.93 -11.83
CA PHE A 85 2.13 -3.08 -12.56
C PHE A 85 2.89 -3.35 -13.86
N ASN A 86 3.31 -2.30 -14.57
CA ASN A 86 4.14 -2.42 -15.76
C ASN A 86 5.53 -3.02 -15.44
N LYS A 87 6.03 -2.82 -14.22
CA LYS A 87 7.31 -3.40 -13.76
C LYS A 87 7.15 -4.84 -13.28
N ASP A 88 6.12 -5.13 -12.49
CA ASP A 88 5.79 -6.47 -12.06
C ASP A 88 4.27 -6.68 -11.96
N ALA A 89 3.72 -7.27 -13.01
CA ALA A 89 2.29 -7.55 -13.08
C ALA A 89 1.82 -8.63 -12.07
N LYS A 90 2.74 -9.38 -11.45
CA LYS A 90 2.43 -10.45 -10.50
C LYS A 90 2.63 -10.02 -9.04
N ASP A 91 3.08 -8.80 -8.79
CA ASP A 91 3.28 -8.32 -7.43
C ASP A 91 1.94 -8.27 -6.65
N PRO A 92 1.79 -9.05 -5.56
CA PRO A 92 0.54 -9.11 -4.81
C PRO A 92 0.11 -7.77 -4.19
N ASP A 93 1.09 -6.97 -3.75
CA ASP A 93 0.83 -5.67 -3.12
C ASP A 93 0.28 -4.68 -4.16
N THR A 94 0.90 -4.62 -5.35
CA THR A 94 0.40 -3.84 -6.50
C THR A 94 -1.04 -4.22 -6.85
N LEU A 95 -1.33 -5.51 -6.99
CA LEU A 95 -2.67 -6.00 -7.32
C LEU A 95 -3.69 -5.62 -6.25
N SER A 96 -3.34 -5.78 -4.97
CA SER A 96 -4.20 -5.40 -3.84
C SER A 96 -4.47 -3.89 -3.81
N ASN A 97 -3.45 -3.07 -4.06
CA ASN A 97 -3.58 -1.61 -4.09
C ASN A 97 -4.43 -1.16 -5.28
N LEU A 98 -4.25 -1.76 -6.47
CA LEU A 98 -5.07 -1.49 -7.67
C LEU A 98 -6.55 -1.82 -7.46
N ILE A 99 -6.86 -2.90 -6.74
CA ILE A 99 -8.25 -3.22 -6.36
C ILE A 99 -8.81 -2.10 -5.49
N THR A 100 -8.05 -1.66 -4.49
CA THR A 100 -8.51 -0.64 -3.55
C THR A 100 -8.74 0.71 -4.23
N VAL A 101 -7.79 1.16 -5.04
CA VAL A 101 -7.89 2.42 -5.81
C VAL A 101 -8.99 2.34 -6.86
N GLY A 102 -9.09 1.23 -7.58
CA GLY A 102 -10.12 1.02 -8.59
C GLY A 102 -11.54 1.09 -8.01
N LEU A 103 -11.76 0.54 -6.80
CA LEU A 103 -13.04 0.65 -6.11
C LEU A 103 -13.37 2.10 -5.72
N HIS A 104 -12.39 2.88 -5.25
CA HIS A 104 -12.59 4.31 -4.94
C HIS A 104 -12.89 5.16 -6.17
N LEU A 105 -12.31 4.81 -7.33
CA LEU A 105 -12.51 5.49 -8.60
C LEU A 105 -13.72 4.96 -9.40
N GLY A 106 -14.46 3.98 -8.88
CA GLY A 106 -15.59 3.36 -9.59
C GLY A 106 -15.21 2.55 -10.84
N LYS A 107 -13.96 2.09 -10.92
CA LYS A 107 -13.44 1.27 -12.04
C LYS A 107 -13.72 -0.21 -11.83
N ASN A 108 -13.69 -1.00 -12.92
CA ASN A 108 -13.81 -2.45 -12.84
C ASN A 108 -12.49 -3.07 -12.34
N VAL A 109 -12.55 -3.80 -11.22
CA VAL A 109 -11.39 -4.42 -10.55
C VAL A 109 -11.33 -5.95 -10.68
N ALA A 110 -12.27 -6.57 -11.40
CA ALA A 110 -12.44 -8.03 -11.46
C ALA A 110 -11.19 -8.75 -11.98
N ARG A 111 -10.49 -8.14 -12.95
CA ARG A 111 -9.22 -8.64 -13.48
C ARG A 111 -8.16 -8.76 -12.37
N TYR A 112 -7.96 -7.69 -11.60
CA TYR A 112 -6.96 -7.67 -10.53
C TYR A 112 -7.31 -8.60 -9.38
N GLN A 113 -8.59 -8.71 -9.02
CA GLN A 113 -9.07 -9.66 -8.02
C GLN A 113 -8.79 -11.11 -8.43
N THR A 114 -9.08 -11.47 -9.69
CA THR A 114 -8.80 -12.80 -10.22
C THR A 114 -7.30 -13.11 -10.17
N GLN A 115 -6.49 -12.17 -10.62
CA GLN A 115 -5.03 -12.32 -10.64
C GLN A 115 -4.43 -12.43 -9.23
N LEU A 116 -4.92 -11.63 -8.27
CA LEU A 116 -4.48 -11.70 -6.88
C LEU A 116 -4.81 -13.05 -6.24
N LYS A 117 -6.01 -13.60 -6.51
CA LYS A 117 -6.39 -14.95 -6.03
C LYS A 117 -5.48 -16.03 -6.60
N MET A 118 -5.05 -15.89 -7.86
CA MET A 118 -4.13 -16.85 -8.49
C MET A 118 -2.72 -16.77 -7.92
N VAL A 119 -2.17 -15.56 -7.76
CA VAL A 119 -0.77 -15.38 -7.35
C VAL A 119 -0.58 -15.50 -5.83
N ALA A 120 -1.52 -14.95 -5.05
CA ALA A 120 -1.45 -14.91 -3.60
C ALA A 120 -2.83 -15.20 -2.96
N PRO A 121 -3.30 -16.46 -3.00
CA PRO A 121 -4.61 -16.83 -2.46
C PRO A 121 -4.73 -16.55 -0.95
N LYS A 122 -3.62 -16.60 -0.21
CA LYS A 122 -3.58 -16.31 1.22
C LYS A 122 -3.42 -14.83 1.56
N HIS A 123 -3.37 -13.94 0.56
CA HIS A 123 -3.22 -12.51 0.77
C HIS A 123 -4.36 -11.97 1.66
N PRO A 124 -4.10 -11.05 2.60
CA PRO A 124 -5.12 -10.52 3.50
C PRO A 124 -6.37 -9.99 2.79
N ASN A 125 -6.19 -9.35 1.64
CA ASN A 125 -7.29 -8.85 0.81
C ASN A 125 -8.19 -10.00 0.31
N SER A 126 -7.61 -11.06 -0.25
CA SER A 126 -8.36 -12.25 -0.74
C SER A 126 -9.18 -12.89 0.38
N LYS A 127 -8.57 -13.10 1.55
CA LYS A 127 -9.27 -13.66 2.72
C LYS A 127 -10.40 -12.76 3.23
N ARG A 128 -10.17 -11.44 3.23
CA ARG A 128 -11.18 -10.47 3.67
C ARG A 128 -12.37 -10.44 2.70
N LEU A 129 -12.12 -10.57 1.40
CA LEU A 129 -13.18 -10.67 0.39
C LEU A 129 -14.00 -11.95 0.59
N GLU A 130 -13.37 -13.11 0.73
CA GLU A 130 -14.06 -14.39 0.99
C GLU A 130 -14.90 -14.33 2.27
N ALA A 131 -14.34 -13.80 3.36
CA ALA A 131 -15.08 -13.64 4.62
C ALA A 131 -16.29 -12.70 4.48
N ALA A 132 -16.18 -11.65 3.66
CA ALA A 132 -17.28 -10.73 3.38
C ALA A 132 -18.38 -11.41 2.55
N ASP A 133 -18.01 -12.17 1.52
CA ASP A 133 -18.95 -12.93 0.68
C ASP A 133 -19.72 -13.96 1.53
N GLU A 134 -19.03 -14.71 2.40
CA GLU A 134 -19.67 -15.66 3.31
C GLU A 134 -20.61 -14.97 4.30
N ALA A 135 -20.20 -13.83 4.87
CA ALA A 135 -21.03 -13.08 5.80
C ALA A 135 -22.31 -12.56 5.13
N PHE A 136 -22.18 -12.08 3.88
CA PHE A 136 -23.32 -11.65 3.08
C PHE A 136 -24.26 -12.82 2.76
N ALA A 137 -23.74 -13.96 2.33
CA ALA A 137 -24.54 -15.16 2.04
C ALA A 137 -25.30 -15.65 3.28
N ARG A 138 -24.64 -15.67 4.45
CA ARG A 138 -25.29 -16.02 5.73
C ARG A 138 -26.41 -15.05 6.09
N ALA A 139 -26.20 -13.75 5.91
CA ALA A 139 -27.21 -12.73 6.19
C ALA A 139 -28.42 -12.87 5.24
N ALA A 140 -28.18 -13.06 3.94
CA ALA A 140 -29.23 -13.26 2.95
C ALA A 140 -30.08 -14.50 3.26
N ALA A 141 -29.44 -15.62 3.64
CA ALA A 141 -30.13 -16.85 4.03
C ALA A 141 -30.94 -16.72 5.34
N SER A 142 -30.63 -15.75 6.20
CA SER A 142 -31.39 -15.52 7.45
C SER A 142 -32.65 -14.65 7.25
N ILE A 143 -32.76 -14.01 6.09
CA ILE A 143 -33.90 -13.15 5.72
C ILE A 143 -34.86 -13.87 4.76
N ALA A 144 -34.39 -14.95 4.12
CA ALA A 144 -35.19 -15.84 3.26
C ALA A 144 -35.94 -16.89 4.09
#